data_AF-A0A8B7UPG7-F1
#
_entry.id   AF-A0A8B7UPG7-F1
#
_cell.length_a   1.000
_cell.length_b   1.000
_cell.length_c   1.000
_cell.angle_alpha   90.00
_cell.angle_beta   90.00
_cell.angle_gamma   90.00
#
_symmetry.space_group_name_H-M   'P 1'
#
loop_
_entity.id
_entity.type
_entity.pdbx_description
1 polymer ?
#
loop_
_entity_poly.entity_id
_entity_poly.type
_entity_poly.pdbx_seq_one_letter_code
_entity_poly.pdbx_strand_id
1 'polypeptide(L)'
;MCSQHQVHAIEFVCLEEGCQTSPLMCCVCKEYGKHQGHKHSVLEPEANQIRASILDMAHCIRTFTEEISDYSRKLVGIVQHIEGGEQIVEDGIGMAHTEHVPGTAENARSCVRAYFSDLHETLCRQEEMALSVVDAHVREKLIWLRQQQEDMTILLSQVSTACLHCEKTLQQDDCRVVLAKQEITRLLETLQKQQQQFTEVADHIQLDASIPVTFTKDNRVHIGPKMEIRVVTLGLDGAGKTTILFKLKQDEFMQPIPTIGFNVETVEYKNLKFTIWDVGGKHKLRPLWKHYYLNTQAVIFVVDSSHRDRISESHSELAKLLTEKELRDALLLIFANKQDVAGALSVEEITELLSLHKLCCGRSWYIQGCDARSGMGLYEGLDWLSRQLVAAGVLDVA
;
A
#
# COMPACT_ATOMS: atom_id res chain seq x y z
N MET A 1 -42.86 71.44 34.18
CA MET A 1 -42.61 72.90 34.19
C MET A 1 -41.12 73.14 34.07
N CYS A 2 -40.70 74.19 33.37
CA CYS A 2 -39.28 74.50 33.20
C CYS A 2 -38.64 74.85 34.57
N SER A 3 -37.45 74.30 34.84
CA SER A 3 -36.73 74.53 36.11
C SER A 3 -36.31 75.98 36.30
N GLN A 4 -36.09 76.73 35.21
CA GLN A 4 -35.73 78.15 35.23
C GLN A 4 -36.94 79.08 35.10
N HIS A 5 -38.04 78.60 34.49
CA HIS A 5 -39.24 79.39 34.22
C HIS A 5 -40.49 78.60 34.66
N GLN A 6 -40.79 78.65 35.96
CA GLN A 6 -41.76 77.75 36.60
C GLN A 6 -43.21 77.87 36.08
N VAL A 7 -43.56 78.97 35.41
CA VAL A 7 -44.89 79.22 34.82
C VAL A 7 -45.01 78.68 33.39
N HIS A 8 -43.90 78.30 32.75
CA HIS A 8 -43.89 77.86 31.35
C HIS A 8 -43.65 76.35 31.22
N ALA A 9 -44.45 75.70 30.37
CA ALA A 9 -44.29 74.31 30.01
C ALA A 9 -43.02 74.07 29.18
N ILE A 10 -42.45 72.87 29.31
CA ILE A 10 -41.33 72.43 28.47
C ILE A 10 -41.94 71.87 27.19
N GLU A 11 -41.56 72.44 26.06
CA GLU A 11 -42.17 72.14 24.75
C GLU A 11 -41.11 71.80 23.69
N PHE A 12 -39.82 72.09 23.96
CA PHE A 12 -38.74 71.94 23.00
C PHE A 12 -37.52 71.23 23.60
N VAL A 13 -36.71 70.61 22.73
CA VAL A 13 -35.43 69.99 23.05
C VAL A 13 -34.34 70.63 22.19
N CYS A 14 -33.25 71.05 22.81
CA CYS A 14 -32.08 71.60 22.16
C CYS A 14 -31.22 70.46 21.59
N LEU A 15 -30.79 70.60 20.34
CA LEU A 15 -30.02 69.59 19.61
C LEU A 15 -28.52 69.92 19.51
N GLU A 16 -28.08 71.03 20.10
CA GLU A 16 -26.66 71.43 20.10
C GLU A 16 -25.85 70.59 21.08
N GLU A 17 -24.66 70.14 20.67
CA GLU A 17 -23.79 69.27 21.48
C GLU A 17 -23.41 69.90 22.83
N GLY A 18 -23.23 71.24 22.87
CA GLY A 18 -22.93 71.97 24.10
C GLY A 18 -24.07 72.04 25.14
N CYS A 19 -25.27 71.56 24.80
CA CYS A 19 -26.48 71.63 25.65
C CYS A 19 -27.00 70.26 26.11
N GLN A 20 -26.27 69.16 25.84
CA GLN A 20 -26.73 67.79 26.13
C GLN A 20 -27.06 67.53 27.61
N THR A 21 -26.41 68.23 28.54
CA THR A 21 -26.65 68.10 29.99
C THR A 21 -27.93 68.79 30.46
N SER A 22 -28.48 69.72 29.68
CA SER A 22 -29.75 70.41 29.97
C SER A 22 -30.48 70.78 28.68
N PRO A 23 -31.00 69.80 27.93
CA PRO A 23 -31.50 70.04 26.58
C PRO A 23 -32.97 70.51 26.58
N LEU A 24 -33.68 70.41 27.71
CA LEU A 24 -35.11 70.71 27.80
C LEU A 24 -35.39 72.22 27.90
N MET A 25 -36.29 72.73 27.05
CA MET A 25 -36.58 74.16 26.94
C MET A 25 -38.08 74.46 26.96
N CYS A 26 -38.46 75.54 27.64
CA CYS A 26 -39.74 76.22 27.41
C CYS A 26 -39.59 77.32 26.35
N CYS A 27 -40.71 77.91 25.92
CA CYS A 27 -40.71 79.01 24.95
C CYS A 27 -39.77 80.17 25.34
N VAL A 28 -39.72 80.55 26.62
CA VAL A 28 -38.82 81.62 27.12
C VAL A 28 -37.34 81.23 27.03
N CYS A 29 -36.99 79.98 27.37
CA CYS A 29 -35.60 79.49 27.25
C CYS A 29 -35.09 79.51 25.81
N LYS A 30 -35.99 79.22 24.86
CA LYS A 30 -35.71 79.18 23.43
C LYS A 30 -35.56 80.59 22.83
N GLU A 31 -36.44 81.52 23.17
CA GLU A 31 -36.49 82.84 22.51
C GLU A 31 -35.58 83.89 23.18
N TYR A 32 -35.42 83.83 24.50
CA TYR A 32 -34.73 84.88 25.28
C TYR A 32 -33.72 84.32 26.29
N GLY A 33 -33.63 82.99 26.42
CA GLY A 33 -32.79 82.32 27.40
C GLY A 33 -31.51 81.73 26.81
N LYS A 34 -30.93 80.77 27.54
CA LYS A 34 -29.62 80.17 27.24
C LYS A 34 -29.54 79.39 25.92
N HIS A 35 -30.66 79.18 25.23
CA HIS A 35 -30.73 78.42 23.98
C HIS A 35 -31.14 79.28 22.78
N GLN A 36 -31.04 80.60 22.90
CA GLN A 36 -31.37 81.52 21.83
C GLN A 36 -30.52 81.26 20.59
N GLY A 37 -31.19 80.99 19.46
CA GLY A 37 -30.53 80.71 18.17
C GLY A 37 -30.01 79.27 18.01
N HIS A 38 -30.18 78.40 19.00
CA HIS A 38 -29.76 77.00 18.92
C HIS A 38 -30.73 76.16 18.07
N LYS A 39 -30.23 75.12 17.40
CA LYS A 39 -31.09 74.15 16.72
C LYS A 39 -31.94 73.39 17.74
N HIS A 40 -33.23 73.22 17.45
CA HIS A 40 -34.18 72.58 18.37
C HIS A 40 -35.23 71.75 17.65
N SER A 41 -35.79 70.75 18.34
CA SER A 41 -36.99 70.02 17.94
C SER A 41 -38.12 70.21 18.97
N VAL A 42 -39.35 69.90 18.59
CA VAL A 42 -40.48 69.84 19.53
C VAL A 42 -40.30 68.60 20.40
N LEU A 43 -40.49 68.74 21.71
CA LEU A 43 -40.20 67.69 22.69
C LEU A 43 -41.02 66.41 22.44
N GLU A 44 -42.31 66.56 22.11
CA GLU A 44 -43.20 65.42 21.93
C GLU A 44 -42.78 64.46 20.78
N PRO A 45 -42.53 64.92 19.54
CA PRO A 45 -42.06 64.05 18.47
C PRO A 45 -40.66 63.47 18.73
N GLU A 46 -39.74 64.24 19.33
CA GLU A 46 -38.40 63.76 19.70
C GLU A 46 -38.49 62.64 20.75
N ALA A 47 -39.28 62.86 21.80
CA ALA A 47 -39.51 61.85 22.84
C ALA A 47 -40.20 60.61 22.29
N ASN A 48 -41.12 60.77 21.32
CA ASN A 48 -41.76 59.64 20.65
C ASN A 48 -40.78 58.87 19.75
N GLN A 49 -39.86 59.55 19.08
CA GLN A 49 -38.78 58.92 18.30
C GLN A 49 -37.82 58.13 19.20
N ILE A 50 -37.41 58.70 20.33
CA ILE A 50 -36.54 58.01 21.31
C ILE A 50 -37.29 56.81 21.91
N ARG A 51 -38.57 56.95 22.27
CA ARG A 51 -39.39 55.83 22.75
C ARG A 51 -39.48 54.70 21.71
N ALA A 52 -39.69 55.04 20.43
CA ALA A 52 -39.70 54.06 19.35
C ALA A 52 -38.35 53.33 19.25
N SER A 53 -37.24 54.06 19.26
CA SER A 53 -35.89 53.46 19.25
C SER A 53 -35.62 52.57 20.46
N ILE A 54 -36.07 52.96 21.66
CA ILE A 54 -35.95 52.13 22.87
C ILE A 54 -36.80 50.87 22.76
N LEU A 55 -38.01 50.95 22.21
CA LEU A 55 -38.88 49.79 21.98
C LEU A 55 -38.25 48.83 20.96
N ASP A 56 -37.66 49.35 19.89
CA ASP A 56 -36.94 48.57 18.88
C ASP A 56 -35.71 47.88 19.50
N MET A 57 -34.89 48.61 20.26
CA MET A 57 -33.75 48.03 20.99
C MET A 57 -34.19 46.94 21.97
N ALA A 58 -35.26 47.19 22.72
CA ALA A 58 -35.80 46.20 23.66
C ALA A 58 -36.32 44.95 22.93
N HIS A 59 -36.87 45.11 21.72
CA HIS A 59 -37.25 43.99 20.87
C HIS A 59 -36.02 43.21 20.39
N CYS A 60 -34.99 43.88 19.86
CA CYS A 60 -33.73 43.25 19.44
C CYS A 60 -33.05 42.47 20.58
N ILE A 61 -33.02 43.04 21.79
CA ILE A 61 -32.43 42.36 22.97
C ILE A 61 -33.21 41.10 23.32
N ARG A 62 -34.55 41.12 23.26
CA ARG A 62 -35.37 39.93 23.52
C ARG A 62 -35.10 38.84 22.49
N THR A 63 -35.13 39.18 21.20
CA THR A 63 -34.83 38.23 20.12
C THR A 63 -33.43 37.63 20.27
N PHE A 64 -32.42 38.45 20.54
CA PHE A 64 -31.06 37.97 20.76
C PHE A 64 -30.94 37.05 21.99
N THR A 65 -31.68 37.34 23.06
CA THR A 65 -31.74 36.50 24.27
C THR A 65 -32.36 35.13 23.97
N GLU A 66 -33.42 35.10 23.17
CA GLU A 66 -34.05 33.85 22.72
C GLU A 66 -33.08 33.03 21.86
N GLU A 67 -32.39 33.66 20.92
CA GLU A 67 -31.38 33.01 20.07
C GLU A 67 -30.24 32.40 20.90
N ILE A 68 -29.63 33.17 21.82
CA ILE A 68 -28.58 32.66 22.72
C ILE A 68 -29.09 31.47 23.53
N SER A 69 -30.32 31.56 24.06
CA SER A 69 -30.89 30.47 24.87
C SER A 69 -31.09 29.20 24.03
N ASP A 70 -31.48 29.35 22.77
CA ASP A 70 -31.64 28.25 21.82
C ASP A 70 -30.28 27.61 21.46
N TYR A 71 -29.25 28.43 21.23
CA TYR A 71 -27.87 27.95 21.03
C TYR A 71 -27.31 27.25 22.27
N SER A 72 -27.53 27.80 23.47
CA SER A 72 -27.10 27.18 24.72
C SER A 72 -27.72 25.79 24.91
N ARG A 73 -29.02 25.63 24.63
CA ARG A 73 -29.69 24.32 24.67
C ARG A 73 -29.10 23.34 23.66
N LYS A 74 -28.81 23.80 22.44
CA LYS A 74 -28.15 22.96 21.41
C LYS A 74 -26.75 22.52 21.84
N LEU A 75 -25.96 23.41 22.44
CA LEU A 75 -24.63 23.08 22.95
C LEU A 75 -24.68 22.01 24.05
N VAL A 76 -25.59 22.16 25.02
CA VAL A 76 -25.79 21.15 26.08
C VAL A 76 -26.19 19.80 25.46
N GLY A 77 -27.10 19.80 24.48
CA GLY A 77 -27.49 18.59 23.76
C GLY A 77 -26.30 17.91 23.07
N ILE A 78 -25.43 18.66 22.39
CA ILE A 78 -24.23 18.12 21.74
C ILE A 78 -23.27 17.54 22.77
N VAL A 79 -23.01 18.24 23.89
CA VAL A 79 -22.14 17.75 24.97
C VAL A 79 -22.66 16.41 25.49
N GLN A 80 -23.96 16.29 25.77
CA GLN A 80 -24.56 15.04 26.22
C GLN A 80 -24.46 13.91 25.18
N HIS A 81 -24.59 14.21 23.87
CA HIS A 81 -24.39 13.19 22.83
C HIS A 81 -22.92 12.74 22.71
N ILE A 82 -21.97 13.61 23.06
CA ILE A 82 -20.53 13.28 23.04
C ILE A 82 -20.16 12.45 24.26
N GLU A 83 -20.54 12.91 25.45
CA GLU A 83 -20.19 12.29 26.73
C GLU A 83 -21.01 11.02 26.98
N GLY A 84 -22.25 10.97 26.51
CA GLY A 84 -23.21 9.95 26.89
C GLY A 84 -23.96 10.36 28.15
N GLY A 85 -24.51 9.38 28.86
CA GLY A 85 -25.20 9.66 30.11
C GLY A 85 -25.67 8.40 30.81
N GLU A 86 -26.50 8.58 31.83
CA GLU A 86 -27.08 7.51 32.60
C GLU A 86 -28.58 7.44 32.33
N GLN A 87 -29.07 6.25 31.99
CA GLN A 87 -30.49 5.98 31.79
C GLN A 87 -30.98 5.04 32.89
N ILE A 88 -32.05 5.45 33.56
CA ILE A 88 -32.70 4.59 34.55
C ILE A 88 -33.61 3.62 33.79
N VAL A 89 -33.31 2.33 33.90
CA VAL A 89 -34.10 1.24 33.33
C VAL A 89 -34.81 0.54 34.48
N GLU A 90 -36.11 0.33 34.35
CA GLU A 90 -36.87 -0.48 35.29
C GLU A 90 -36.90 -1.93 34.80
N ASP A 91 -36.36 -2.84 35.60
CA ASP A 91 -36.48 -4.27 35.36
C ASP A 91 -37.95 -4.71 35.49
N GLY A 92 -38.30 -5.85 34.88
CA GLY A 92 -39.67 -6.42 34.92
C GLY A 92 -40.22 -6.77 36.31
N ILE A 93 -39.46 -6.53 37.38
CA ILE A 93 -39.83 -6.70 38.79
C ILE A 93 -40.05 -5.33 39.48
N GLY A 94 -39.94 -4.22 38.75
CA GLY A 94 -40.17 -2.86 39.26
C GLY A 94 -39.00 -2.29 40.06
N MET A 95 -37.79 -2.83 39.90
CA MET A 95 -36.57 -2.22 40.43
C MET A 95 -35.88 -1.40 39.34
N ALA A 96 -35.61 -0.14 39.68
CA ALA A 96 -34.93 0.81 38.80
C ALA A 96 -33.41 0.70 39.00
N HIS A 97 -32.67 0.39 37.94
CA HIS A 97 -31.20 0.44 37.92
C HIS A 97 -30.71 1.46 36.90
N THR A 98 -29.55 2.02 37.16
CA THR A 98 -28.93 3.05 36.31
C THR A 98 -27.97 2.37 35.33
N GLU A 99 -28.29 2.40 34.04
CA GLU A 99 -27.41 1.93 32.97
C GLU A 99 -26.66 3.11 32.34
N HIS A 100 -25.36 2.95 32.17
CA HIS A 100 -24.56 3.92 31.44
C HIS A 100 -24.80 3.76 29.93
N VAL A 101 -25.33 4.81 29.30
CA VAL A 101 -25.51 4.90 27.85
C VAL A 101 -24.27 5.54 27.24
N PRO A 102 -23.50 4.80 26.42
CA PRO A 102 -22.25 5.30 25.86
C PRO A 102 -22.51 6.45 24.87
N GLY A 103 -21.74 7.52 25.02
CA GLY A 103 -21.73 8.63 24.08
C GLY A 103 -20.95 8.32 22.80
N THR A 104 -20.99 9.25 21.84
CA THR A 104 -20.22 9.13 20.59
C THR A 104 -18.71 9.07 20.83
N ALA A 105 -18.19 9.69 21.90
CA ALA A 105 -16.76 9.61 22.25
C ALA A 105 -16.35 8.20 22.69
N GLU A 106 -17.20 7.50 23.46
CA GLU A 106 -16.93 6.13 23.86
C GLU A 106 -17.03 5.17 22.67
N ASN A 107 -18.03 5.35 21.81
CA ASN A 107 -18.14 4.58 20.57
C ASN A 107 -16.91 4.75 19.68
N ALA A 108 -16.41 5.98 19.50
CA ALA A 108 -15.19 6.23 18.75
C ALA A 108 -13.96 5.52 19.38
N ARG A 109 -13.81 5.57 20.71
CA ARG A 109 -12.75 4.83 21.42
C ARG A 109 -12.88 3.32 21.21
N SER A 110 -14.09 2.79 21.29
CA SER A 110 -14.38 1.36 21.07
C SER A 110 -14.08 0.94 19.62
N CYS A 111 -14.42 1.76 18.62
CA CYS A 111 -14.04 1.50 17.23
C CYS A 111 -12.52 1.46 17.05
N VAL A 112 -11.78 2.38 17.66
CA VAL A 112 -10.31 2.38 17.60
C VAL A 112 -9.74 1.13 18.28
N ARG A 113 -10.22 0.77 19.47
CA ARG A 113 -9.79 -0.46 20.17
C ARG A 113 -10.09 -1.72 19.35
N ALA A 114 -11.29 -1.81 18.78
CA ALA A 114 -11.68 -2.94 17.94
C ALA A 114 -10.78 -3.07 16.70
N TYR A 115 -10.48 -1.96 16.02
CA TYR A 115 -9.56 -1.93 14.88
C TYR A 115 -8.16 -2.44 15.25
N PHE A 116 -7.57 -1.95 16.34
CA PHE A 116 -6.24 -2.41 16.77
C PHE A 116 -6.24 -3.85 17.30
N SER A 117 -7.35 -4.31 17.90
CA SER A 117 -7.51 -5.70 18.31
C SER A 117 -7.52 -6.64 17.10
N ASP A 118 -8.29 -6.31 16.06
CA ASP A 118 -8.37 -7.07 14.80
C ASP A 118 -7.03 -7.07 14.06
N LEU A 119 -6.33 -5.92 14.05
CA LEU A 119 -4.98 -5.82 13.49
C LEU A 119 -3.98 -6.70 14.25
N HIS A 120 -4.04 -6.71 15.58
CA HIS A 120 -3.16 -7.56 16.40
C HIS A 120 -3.42 -9.05 16.17
N GLU A 121 -4.69 -9.46 16.12
CA GLU A 121 -5.07 -10.84 15.79
C GLU A 121 -4.60 -11.25 14.39
N THR A 122 -4.74 -10.34 13.42
CA THR A 122 -4.23 -10.55 12.06
C THR A 122 -2.71 -10.73 12.04
N LEU A 123 -1.97 -9.91 12.79
CA LEU A 123 -0.50 -10.02 12.91
C LEU A 123 -0.08 -11.32 13.60
N CYS A 124 -0.74 -11.72 14.69
CA CYS A 124 -0.48 -13.00 15.34
C CYS A 124 -0.68 -14.18 14.39
N ARG A 125 -1.75 -14.16 13.59
CA ARG A 125 -1.98 -15.19 12.56
C ARG A 125 -0.91 -15.19 11.48
N GLN A 126 -0.45 -14.01 11.05
CA GLN A 126 0.65 -13.89 10.08
C GLN A 126 1.97 -14.45 10.65
N GLU A 127 2.25 -14.21 11.93
CA GLU A 127 3.40 -14.77 12.64
C GLU A 127 3.34 -16.30 12.74
N GLU A 128 2.19 -16.87 13.14
CA GLU A 128 2.00 -18.33 13.19
C GLU A 128 2.18 -18.98 11.80
N MET A 129 1.64 -18.35 10.74
CA MET A 129 1.83 -18.81 9.37
C MET A 129 3.30 -18.73 8.95
N ALA A 130 3.99 -17.64 9.28
CA ALA A 130 5.40 -17.44 9.01
C ALA A 130 6.28 -18.52 9.67
N LEU A 131 6.04 -18.81 10.95
CA LEU A 131 6.74 -19.87 11.69
C LEU A 131 6.46 -21.26 11.09
N SER A 132 5.22 -21.51 10.69
CA SER A 132 4.86 -22.78 10.03
C SER A 132 5.63 -23.02 8.73
N VAL A 133 5.89 -21.97 7.94
CA VAL A 133 6.73 -22.06 6.72
C VAL A 133 8.18 -22.42 7.08
N VAL A 134 8.72 -21.85 8.16
CA VAL A 134 10.05 -22.19 8.68
C VAL A 134 10.12 -23.64 9.13
N ASP A 135 9.16 -24.08 9.95
CA ASP A 135 9.10 -25.46 10.43
C ASP A 135 8.97 -26.47 9.30
N ALA A 136 8.19 -26.15 8.26
CA ALA A 136 8.06 -26.98 7.06
C ALA A 136 9.39 -27.11 6.32
N HIS A 137 10.07 -25.98 6.05
CA HIS A 137 11.36 -25.99 5.38
C HIS A 137 12.43 -26.75 6.16
N VAL A 138 12.52 -26.52 7.48
CA VAL A 138 13.47 -27.23 8.36
C VAL A 138 13.20 -28.73 8.35
N ARG A 139 11.93 -29.14 8.45
CA ARG A 139 11.53 -30.54 8.41
C ARG A 139 11.94 -31.20 7.10
N GLU A 140 11.64 -30.56 5.96
CA GLU A 140 12.02 -31.07 4.64
C GLU A 140 13.54 -31.17 4.48
N LYS A 141 14.30 -30.12 4.84
CA LYS A 141 15.77 -30.12 4.80
C LYS A 141 16.36 -31.23 5.67
N LEU A 142 15.83 -31.43 6.89
CA LEU A 142 16.30 -32.48 7.80
C LEU A 142 15.96 -33.89 7.30
N ILE A 143 14.76 -34.12 6.75
CA ILE A 143 14.39 -35.41 6.16
C ILE A 143 15.34 -35.74 5.02
N TRP A 144 15.57 -34.77 4.13
CA TRP A 144 16.48 -34.94 3.00
C TRP A 144 17.91 -35.24 3.45
N LEU A 145 18.45 -34.47 4.40
CA LEU A 145 19.80 -34.70 4.93
C LEU A 145 19.94 -36.06 5.62
N ARG A 146 18.93 -36.50 6.38
CA ARG A 146 18.93 -37.84 7.00
C ARG A 146 18.90 -38.94 5.95
N GLN A 147 18.11 -38.78 4.89
CA GLN A 147 18.10 -39.73 3.77
C GLN A 147 19.48 -39.84 3.12
N GLN A 148 20.13 -38.70 2.84
CA GLN A 148 21.48 -38.69 2.28
C GLN A 148 22.51 -39.35 3.23
N GLN A 149 22.36 -39.15 4.54
CA GLN A 149 23.20 -39.80 5.54
C GLN A 149 23.00 -41.33 5.56
N GLU A 150 21.77 -41.82 5.45
CA GLU A 150 21.45 -43.25 5.37
C GLU A 150 22.01 -43.86 4.08
N ASP A 151 21.79 -43.21 2.93
CA ASP A 151 22.31 -43.65 1.63
C ASP A 151 23.84 -43.75 1.65
N MET A 152 24.52 -42.77 2.25
CA MET A 152 25.98 -42.78 2.42
C MET A 152 26.45 -43.91 3.35
N THR A 153 25.68 -44.24 4.39
CA THR A 153 25.98 -45.35 5.30
C THR A 153 25.87 -46.70 4.58
N ILE A 154 24.86 -46.88 3.71
CA ILE A 154 24.70 -48.07 2.88
C ILE A 154 25.87 -48.19 1.91
N LEU A 155 26.25 -47.10 1.25
CA LEU A 155 27.39 -47.08 0.32
C LEU A 155 28.70 -47.46 1.03
N LEU A 156 28.97 -46.89 2.21
CA LEU A 156 30.14 -47.24 3.02
C LEU A 156 30.18 -48.73 3.39
N SER A 157 29.03 -49.32 3.73
CA SER A 157 28.91 -50.76 4.00
C SER A 157 29.20 -51.62 2.76
N GLN A 158 28.69 -51.22 1.59
CA GLN A 158 28.94 -51.91 0.32
C GLN A 158 30.43 -51.84 -0.08
N VAL A 159 31.05 -50.66 0.04
CA VAL A 159 32.49 -50.49 -0.18
C VAL A 159 33.30 -51.37 0.78
N SER A 160 32.98 -51.35 2.08
CA SER A 160 33.67 -52.18 3.08
C SER A 160 33.53 -53.68 2.79
N THR A 161 32.35 -54.12 2.34
CA THR A 161 32.10 -55.52 1.98
C THR A 161 32.89 -55.93 0.74
N ALA A 162 32.94 -55.06 -0.28
CA ALA A 162 33.72 -55.30 -1.49
C ALA A 162 35.22 -55.35 -1.20
N CYS A 163 35.74 -54.44 -0.36
CA CYS A 163 37.13 -54.46 0.09
C CYS A 163 37.47 -55.78 0.80
N LEU A 164 36.65 -56.20 1.76
CA LEU A 164 36.85 -57.47 2.48
C LEU A 164 36.82 -58.68 1.54
N HIS A 165 35.91 -58.68 0.55
CA HIS A 165 35.83 -59.75 -0.45
C HIS A 165 37.07 -59.79 -1.34
N CYS A 166 37.60 -58.63 -1.74
CA CYS A 166 38.83 -58.53 -2.52
C CYS A 166 40.03 -59.04 -1.70
N GLU A 167 40.18 -58.59 -0.45
CA GLU A 167 41.24 -59.04 0.47
C GLU A 167 41.20 -60.56 0.68
N LYS A 168 40.00 -61.11 0.92
CA LYS A 168 39.83 -62.55 1.11
C LYS A 168 40.18 -63.34 -0.15
N THR A 169 39.81 -62.83 -1.33
CA THR A 169 40.13 -63.48 -2.61
C THR A 169 41.63 -63.46 -2.88
N LEU A 170 42.32 -62.35 -2.56
CA LEU A 170 43.78 -62.22 -2.71
C LEU A 170 44.58 -63.25 -1.88
N GLN A 171 43.99 -63.80 -0.81
CA GLN A 171 44.61 -64.82 0.05
C GLN A 171 44.35 -66.26 -0.42
N GLN A 172 43.60 -66.48 -1.52
CA GLN A 172 43.29 -67.81 -2.04
C GLN A 172 44.28 -68.27 -3.11
N ASP A 173 44.26 -69.57 -3.42
CA ASP A 173 45.07 -70.18 -4.47
C ASP A 173 44.75 -69.59 -5.86
N ASP A 174 45.73 -69.56 -6.77
CA ASP A 174 45.64 -68.92 -8.10
C ASP A 174 44.38 -69.31 -8.90
N CYS A 175 43.95 -70.58 -8.82
CA CYS A 175 42.77 -71.04 -9.55
C CYS A 175 41.47 -70.40 -9.06
N ARG A 176 41.36 -70.13 -7.75
CA ARG A 176 40.18 -69.49 -7.13
C ARG A 176 40.12 -68.00 -7.45
N VAL A 177 41.28 -67.34 -7.47
CA VAL A 177 41.41 -65.92 -7.87
C VAL A 177 40.91 -65.72 -9.30
N VAL A 178 41.31 -66.60 -10.23
CA VAL A 178 40.87 -66.53 -11.63
C VAL A 178 39.35 -66.73 -11.75
N LEU A 179 38.77 -67.65 -10.98
CA LEU A 179 37.32 -67.88 -10.97
C LEU A 179 36.53 -66.70 -10.40
N ALA A 180 37.09 -65.98 -9.42
CA ALA A 180 36.45 -64.82 -8.80
C ALA A 180 36.49 -63.53 -9.65
N LYS A 181 37.29 -63.50 -10.74
CA LYS A 181 37.48 -62.31 -11.60
C LYS A 181 36.16 -61.67 -12.05
N GLN A 182 35.21 -62.46 -12.53
CA GLN A 182 33.93 -61.93 -13.03
C GLN A 182 33.09 -61.29 -11.92
N GLU A 183 33.11 -61.87 -10.73
CA GLU A 183 32.36 -61.37 -9.57
C GLU A 183 32.95 -60.06 -9.04
N ILE A 184 34.28 -60.00 -8.90
CA ILE A 184 35.00 -58.78 -8.49
C ILE A 184 34.82 -57.66 -9.51
N THR A 185 34.92 -57.95 -10.81
CA THR A 185 34.73 -56.94 -11.87
C THR A 185 33.33 -56.33 -11.80
N ARG A 186 32.31 -57.17 -11.58
CA ARG A 186 30.91 -56.72 -11.43
C ARG A 186 30.68 -55.88 -10.18
N LEU A 187 31.32 -56.24 -9.06
CA LEU A 187 31.30 -55.43 -7.83
C LEU A 187 31.94 -54.06 -8.07
N LEU A 188 33.08 -54.02 -8.75
CA LEU A 188 33.80 -52.78 -9.07
C LEU A 188 32.98 -51.86 -9.97
N GLU A 189 32.36 -52.40 -11.03
CA GLU A 189 31.49 -51.64 -11.93
C GLU A 189 30.26 -51.05 -11.20
N THR A 190 29.72 -51.79 -10.23
CA THR A 190 28.58 -51.33 -9.42
C THR A 190 28.99 -50.16 -8.52
N LEU A 191 30.13 -50.27 -7.84
CA LEU A 191 30.67 -49.21 -7.00
C LEU A 191 31.04 -47.96 -7.82
N GLN A 192 31.62 -48.12 -9.02
CA GLN A 192 31.95 -46.99 -9.90
C GLN A 192 30.70 -46.22 -10.34
N LYS A 193 29.61 -46.91 -10.67
CA LYS A 193 28.32 -46.26 -10.97
C LYS A 193 27.78 -45.46 -9.80
N GLN A 194 27.83 -46.03 -8.60
CA GLN A 194 27.38 -45.35 -7.38
C GLN A 194 28.28 -44.16 -7.03
N GLN A 195 29.59 -44.25 -7.27
CA GLN A 195 30.52 -43.14 -7.08
C GLN A 195 30.19 -41.95 -7.99
N GLN A 196 29.86 -42.18 -9.27
CA GLN A 196 29.45 -41.10 -10.18
C GLN A 196 28.18 -40.40 -9.70
N GLN A 197 27.15 -41.17 -9.32
CA GLN A 197 25.93 -40.60 -8.75
C GLN A 197 26.20 -39.78 -7.48
N PHE A 198 27.08 -40.27 -6.60
CA PHE A 198 27.43 -39.55 -5.38
C PHE A 198 28.20 -38.25 -5.67
N THR A 199 29.11 -38.26 -6.66
CA THR A 199 29.90 -37.07 -7.03
C THR A 199 29.00 -35.96 -7.55
N GLU A 200 28.00 -36.29 -8.38
CA GLU A 200 26.99 -35.32 -8.86
C GLU A 200 26.16 -34.73 -7.72
N VAL A 201 25.82 -35.54 -6.71
CA VAL A 201 25.06 -35.07 -5.53
C VAL A 201 25.94 -34.22 -4.60
N ALA A 202 27.20 -34.61 -4.39
CA ALA A 202 28.14 -33.93 -3.50
C ALA A 202 28.41 -32.49 -3.94
N ASP A 203 28.48 -32.22 -5.24
CA ASP A 203 28.66 -30.87 -5.80
C ASP A 203 27.46 -29.94 -5.53
N HIS A 204 26.29 -30.50 -5.18
CA HIS A 204 25.05 -29.76 -4.93
C HIS A 204 24.65 -29.68 -3.44
N ILE A 205 25.34 -30.40 -2.54
CA ILE A 205 25.08 -30.30 -1.10
C ILE A 205 25.68 -28.98 -0.57
N GLN A 206 24.82 -27.99 -0.33
CA GLN A 206 25.21 -26.84 0.51
C GLN A 206 25.29 -27.30 1.98
N LEU A 207 26.53 -27.38 2.50
CA LEU A 207 26.82 -27.73 3.90
C LEU A 207 26.50 -26.60 4.89
N ASP A 208 26.01 -25.46 4.42
CA ASP A 208 25.61 -24.36 5.29
C ASP A 208 24.34 -24.72 6.07
N ALA A 209 24.48 -24.66 7.39
CA ALA A 209 23.40 -24.90 8.34
C ALA A 209 22.47 -23.68 8.47
N SER A 210 22.84 -22.52 7.92
CA SER A 210 22.01 -21.33 7.95
C SER A 210 20.66 -21.56 7.27
N ILE A 211 19.64 -20.87 7.77
CA ILE A 211 18.30 -20.79 7.18
C ILE A 211 18.11 -19.33 6.79
N PRO A 212 18.36 -18.94 5.53
CA PRO A 212 18.20 -17.57 5.10
C PRO A 212 16.71 -17.20 5.08
N VAL A 213 16.32 -16.25 5.93
CA VAL A 213 14.94 -15.74 6.07
C VAL A 213 14.88 -14.32 5.54
N THR A 214 13.94 -14.04 4.64
CA THR A 214 13.66 -12.69 4.13
C THR A 214 12.18 -12.36 4.32
N PHE A 215 11.89 -11.12 4.71
CA PHE A 215 10.53 -10.63 4.89
C PHE A 215 10.10 -9.75 3.72
N THR A 216 8.88 -9.96 3.26
CA THR A 216 8.23 -9.10 2.27
C THR A 216 7.54 -7.92 2.94
N LYS A 217 7.19 -6.88 2.16
CA LYS A 217 6.42 -5.74 2.70
C LYS A 217 5.02 -6.12 3.23
N ASP A 218 4.45 -7.22 2.76
CA ASP A 218 3.17 -7.76 3.22
C ASP A 218 3.30 -8.81 4.34
N ASN A 219 4.42 -8.78 5.08
CA ASN A 219 4.73 -9.64 6.23
C ASN A 219 4.77 -11.15 5.90
N ARG A 220 5.04 -11.52 4.64
CA ARG A 220 5.27 -12.92 4.27
C ARG A 220 6.74 -13.28 4.48
N VAL A 221 6.95 -14.54 4.84
CA VAL A 221 8.29 -15.10 5.00
C VAL A 221 8.69 -15.85 3.74
N HIS A 222 9.88 -15.52 3.24
CA HIS A 222 10.57 -16.29 2.22
C HIS A 222 11.76 -17.00 2.86
N ILE A 223 11.95 -18.28 2.50
CA ILE A 223 13.08 -19.07 2.95
C ILE A 223 13.88 -19.51 1.73
N GLY A 224 15.15 -19.09 1.70
CA GLY A 224 16.06 -19.42 0.61
C GLY A 224 17.10 -18.33 0.41
N PRO A 225 18.22 -18.66 -0.26
CA PRO A 225 19.33 -17.73 -0.46
C PRO A 225 18.93 -16.53 -1.33
N LYS A 226 17.91 -16.71 -2.18
CA LYS A 226 17.31 -15.64 -2.98
C LYS A 226 15.80 -15.75 -2.91
N MET A 227 15.13 -14.60 -2.83
CA MET A 227 13.68 -14.53 -2.84
C MET A 227 13.15 -14.70 -4.27
N GLU A 228 12.32 -15.73 -4.48
CA GLU A 228 11.76 -16.03 -5.79
C GLU A 228 10.53 -15.18 -6.05
N ILE A 229 10.57 -14.40 -7.14
CA ILE A 229 9.51 -13.49 -7.53
C ILE A 229 8.97 -13.91 -8.89
N ARG A 230 7.67 -14.18 -8.99
CA ARG A 230 7.00 -14.45 -10.26
C ARG A 230 6.54 -13.14 -10.88
N VAL A 231 7.06 -12.87 -12.07
CA VAL A 231 6.76 -11.66 -12.85
C VAL A 231 6.17 -12.05 -14.18
N VAL A 232 5.15 -11.32 -14.64
CA VAL A 232 4.62 -11.50 -16.00
C VAL A 232 4.89 -10.23 -16.81
N THR A 233 5.51 -10.40 -17.97
CA THR A 233 5.81 -9.31 -18.91
C THR A 233 4.77 -9.28 -20.01
N LEU A 234 4.01 -8.19 -20.08
CA LEU A 234 2.86 -7.98 -20.97
C LEU A 234 3.01 -6.66 -21.74
N GLY A 235 2.13 -6.46 -22.73
CA GLY A 235 2.18 -5.32 -23.63
C GLY A 235 2.06 -5.73 -25.10
N LEU A 236 1.91 -4.76 -25.97
CA LEU A 236 1.62 -4.98 -27.38
C LEU A 236 2.76 -5.74 -28.10
N ASP A 237 2.43 -6.37 -29.21
CA ASP A 237 3.42 -6.90 -30.15
C ASP A 237 4.37 -5.79 -30.64
N GLY A 238 5.65 -6.12 -30.80
CA GLY A 238 6.67 -5.15 -31.22
C GLY A 238 7.21 -4.22 -30.13
N ALA A 239 6.60 -4.19 -28.93
CA ALA A 239 7.03 -3.31 -27.84
C ALA A 239 8.43 -3.61 -27.27
N GLY A 240 8.98 -4.81 -27.50
CA GLY A 240 10.34 -5.19 -27.09
C GLY A 240 10.44 -6.05 -25.83
N LYS A 241 9.34 -6.67 -25.38
CA LYS A 241 9.28 -7.56 -24.19
C LYS A 241 10.37 -8.64 -24.18
N THR A 242 10.45 -9.42 -25.25
CA THR A 242 11.44 -10.51 -25.40
C THR A 242 12.87 -9.98 -25.42
N THR A 243 13.10 -8.82 -26.04
CA THR A 243 14.42 -8.17 -26.05
C THR A 243 14.84 -7.74 -24.65
N ILE A 244 13.93 -7.16 -23.86
CA ILE A 244 14.19 -6.81 -22.45
C ILE A 244 14.53 -8.07 -21.65
N LEU A 245 13.77 -9.15 -21.82
CA LEU A 245 14.00 -10.41 -21.10
C LEU A 245 15.41 -10.96 -21.35
N PHE A 246 15.81 -11.06 -22.62
CA PHE A 246 17.14 -11.58 -22.97
C PHE A 246 18.27 -10.63 -22.58
N LYS A 247 18.05 -9.32 -22.71
CA LYS A 247 19.02 -8.31 -22.27
C LYS A 247 19.26 -8.41 -20.75
N LEU A 248 18.22 -8.58 -19.95
CA LEU A 248 18.34 -8.78 -18.50
C LEU A 248 19.02 -10.10 -18.14
N LYS A 249 18.83 -11.16 -18.95
CA LYS A 249 19.35 -12.50 -18.67
C LYS A 249 20.82 -12.69 -19.04
N GLN A 250 21.23 -12.20 -20.21
CA GLN A 250 22.53 -12.51 -20.82
C GLN A 250 23.38 -11.27 -21.11
N ASP A 251 22.86 -10.07 -20.83
CA ASP A 251 23.43 -8.77 -21.22
C ASP A 251 23.73 -8.62 -22.73
N GLU A 252 23.23 -9.53 -23.55
CA GLU A 252 23.39 -9.53 -25.00
C GLU A 252 22.09 -9.13 -25.71
N PHE A 253 22.25 -8.36 -26.78
CA PHE A 253 21.14 -8.05 -27.67
C PHE A 253 20.87 -9.24 -28.59
N MET A 254 19.70 -9.87 -28.42
CA MET A 254 19.18 -10.84 -29.38
C MET A 254 18.13 -10.22 -30.28
N GLN A 255 18.22 -10.48 -31.60
CA GLN A 255 17.16 -10.11 -32.53
C GLN A 255 15.88 -10.88 -32.18
N PRO A 256 14.77 -10.19 -31.86
CA PRO A 256 13.56 -10.85 -31.40
C PRO A 256 12.82 -11.52 -32.58
N ILE A 257 12.51 -12.81 -32.42
CA ILE A 257 11.53 -13.51 -33.26
C ILE A 257 10.16 -13.33 -32.60
N PRO A 258 9.07 -13.04 -33.35
CA PRO A 258 7.75 -12.83 -32.75
C PRO A 258 7.29 -14.01 -31.90
N THR A 259 7.11 -13.81 -30.60
CA THR A 259 6.68 -14.84 -29.66
C THR A 259 5.28 -15.34 -29.99
N ILE A 260 5.16 -16.64 -30.34
CA ILE A 260 3.89 -17.29 -30.69
C ILE A 260 3.15 -17.78 -29.43
N GLY A 261 3.87 -18.05 -28.34
CA GLY A 261 3.33 -18.47 -27.06
C GLY A 261 3.88 -17.62 -25.92
N PHE A 262 4.78 -18.21 -25.13
CA PHE A 262 5.47 -17.55 -24.03
C PHE A 262 6.93 -18.01 -23.94
N ASN A 263 7.76 -17.24 -23.25
CA ASN A 263 9.09 -17.65 -22.78
C ASN A 263 9.16 -17.51 -21.26
N VAL A 264 9.95 -18.36 -20.59
CA VAL A 264 10.18 -18.27 -19.14
C VAL A 264 11.67 -18.25 -18.90
N GLU A 265 12.16 -17.17 -18.29
CA GLU A 265 13.55 -17.06 -17.90
C GLU A 265 13.65 -16.65 -16.45
N THR A 266 14.73 -17.10 -15.81
CA THR A 266 15.08 -16.69 -14.46
C THR A 266 16.20 -15.66 -14.50
N VAL A 267 15.91 -14.44 -14.06
CA VAL A 267 16.89 -13.35 -13.94
C VAL A 267 17.21 -13.13 -12.46
N GLU A 268 18.49 -13.18 -12.12
CA GLU A 268 18.95 -12.89 -10.76
C GLU A 268 19.37 -11.42 -10.67
N TYR A 269 18.87 -10.72 -9.66
CA TYR A 269 19.22 -9.34 -9.41
C TYR A 269 19.21 -9.08 -7.90
N LYS A 270 20.38 -8.73 -7.35
CA LYS A 270 20.62 -8.66 -5.88
C LYS A 270 20.27 -9.99 -5.20
N ASN A 271 19.52 -9.94 -4.10
CA ASN A 271 18.99 -11.09 -3.36
C ASN A 271 17.68 -11.64 -3.94
N LEU A 272 17.27 -11.19 -5.13
CA LEU A 272 16.02 -11.62 -5.78
C LEU A 272 16.30 -12.49 -6.99
N LYS A 273 15.43 -13.47 -7.19
CA LYS A 273 15.40 -14.37 -8.34
C LYS A 273 14.05 -14.18 -9.04
N PHE A 274 14.04 -13.41 -10.11
CA PHE A 274 12.84 -13.10 -10.88
C PHE A 274 12.59 -14.21 -11.92
N THR A 275 11.49 -14.94 -11.76
CA THR A 275 10.96 -15.86 -12.77
C THR A 275 10.00 -15.08 -13.67
N ILE A 276 10.52 -14.63 -14.81
CA ILE A 276 9.83 -13.73 -15.73
C ILE A 276 9.16 -14.53 -16.85
N TRP A 277 7.84 -14.39 -16.96
CA TRP A 277 7.01 -14.95 -18.03
C TRP A 277 6.80 -13.89 -19.12
N ASP A 278 7.50 -13.99 -20.25
CA ASP A 278 7.26 -13.15 -21.43
C ASP A 278 6.16 -13.76 -22.29
N VAL A 279 5.05 -13.03 -22.47
CA VAL A 279 3.87 -13.55 -23.19
C VAL A 279 3.68 -12.79 -24.50
N GLY A 280 3.31 -13.52 -25.57
CA GLY A 280 3.04 -12.93 -26.89
C GLY A 280 2.02 -11.78 -26.85
N GLY A 281 2.36 -10.67 -27.51
CA GLY A 281 1.54 -9.44 -27.51
C GLY A 281 0.60 -9.28 -28.70
N LYS A 282 0.59 -10.24 -29.64
CA LYS A 282 -0.26 -10.18 -30.84
C LYS A 282 -1.72 -10.16 -30.43
N HIS A 283 -2.54 -9.34 -31.08
CA HIS A 283 -3.95 -9.16 -30.75
C HIS A 283 -4.73 -10.47 -30.52
N LYS A 284 -4.52 -11.49 -31.39
CA LYS A 284 -5.19 -12.80 -31.27
C LYS A 284 -4.76 -13.64 -30.05
N LEU A 285 -3.60 -13.36 -29.48
CA LEU A 285 -3.02 -14.10 -28.36
C LEU A 285 -3.26 -13.44 -27.00
N ARG A 286 -3.63 -12.15 -26.95
CA ARG A 286 -3.88 -11.40 -25.71
C ARG A 286 -4.94 -12.04 -24.79
N PRO A 287 -6.01 -12.69 -25.30
CA PRO A 287 -6.94 -13.42 -24.43
C PRO A 287 -6.30 -14.52 -23.59
N LEU A 288 -5.09 -14.98 -23.95
CA LEU A 288 -4.34 -15.99 -23.20
C LEU A 288 -3.59 -15.42 -22.00
N TRP A 289 -3.44 -14.09 -21.89
CA TRP A 289 -2.73 -13.44 -20.78
C TRP A 289 -3.30 -13.84 -19.41
N LYS A 290 -4.62 -14.01 -19.33
CA LYS A 290 -5.32 -14.44 -18.11
C LYS A 290 -4.84 -15.76 -17.50
N HIS A 291 -4.26 -16.65 -18.31
CA HIS A 291 -3.72 -17.91 -17.82
C HIS A 291 -2.43 -17.73 -17.01
N TYR A 292 -1.81 -16.55 -17.05
CA TYR A 292 -0.56 -16.26 -16.37
C TYR A 292 -0.73 -15.38 -15.14
N TYR A 293 -1.92 -14.88 -14.81
CA TYR A 293 -2.11 -13.93 -13.70
C TYR A 293 -1.98 -14.57 -12.31
N LEU A 294 -2.37 -15.83 -12.16
CA LEU A 294 -2.36 -16.51 -10.87
C LEU A 294 -0.96 -16.51 -10.23
N ASN A 295 -0.88 -16.14 -8.95
CA ASN A 295 0.38 -16.05 -8.18
C ASN A 295 1.43 -15.10 -8.79
N THR A 296 1.01 -14.04 -9.49
CA THR A 296 1.91 -12.99 -10.00
C THR A 296 2.13 -11.93 -8.92
N GLN A 297 3.38 -11.67 -8.52
CA GLN A 297 3.70 -10.59 -7.58
C GLN A 297 3.94 -9.25 -8.28
N ALA A 298 4.39 -9.26 -9.54
CA ALA A 298 4.57 -8.04 -10.33
C ALA A 298 4.25 -8.25 -11.80
N VAL A 299 3.72 -7.20 -12.43
CA VAL A 299 3.49 -7.11 -13.87
C VAL A 299 4.46 -6.09 -14.43
N ILE A 300 5.20 -6.48 -15.46
CA ILE A 300 5.97 -5.56 -16.29
C ILE A 300 5.16 -5.29 -17.56
N PHE A 301 4.68 -4.06 -17.75
CA PHE A 301 3.96 -3.66 -18.95
C PHE A 301 4.88 -2.84 -19.86
N VAL A 302 5.17 -3.35 -21.05
CA VAL A 302 6.11 -2.71 -21.99
C VAL A 302 5.35 -1.93 -23.04
N VAL A 303 5.70 -0.65 -23.16
CA VAL A 303 5.13 0.30 -24.11
C VAL A 303 6.20 0.70 -25.12
N ASP A 304 5.84 0.70 -26.40
CA ASP A 304 6.70 1.23 -27.45
C ASP A 304 6.56 2.75 -27.52
N SER A 305 7.58 3.47 -27.08
CA SER A 305 7.58 4.94 -27.04
C SER A 305 7.66 5.57 -28.42
N SER A 306 8.10 4.83 -29.45
CA SER A 306 8.22 5.33 -30.82
C SER A 306 6.92 5.25 -31.63
N HIS A 307 5.90 4.53 -31.13
CA HIS A 307 4.65 4.27 -31.85
C HIS A 307 3.44 4.97 -31.21
N ARG A 308 3.36 6.29 -31.39
CA ARG A 308 2.28 7.15 -30.84
C ARG A 308 0.87 6.64 -31.16
N ASP A 309 0.63 6.16 -32.38
CA ASP A 309 -0.70 5.71 -32.83
C ASP A 309 -1.26 4.52 -32.04
N ARG A 310 -0.36 3.69 -31.48
CA ARG A 310 -0.72 2.49 -30.71
C ARG A 310 -0.81 2.73 -29.21
N ILE A 311 -0.56 3.95 -28.73
CA ILE A 311 -0.67 4.26 -27.30
C ILE A 311 -2.10 4.10 -26.80
N SER A 312 -3.10 4.45 -27.63
CA SER A 312 -4.52 4.23 -27.30
C SER A 312 -4.87 2.75 -27.14
N GLU A 313 -4.28 1.88 -27.96
CA GLU A 313 -4.40 0.42 -27.86
C GLU A 313 -3.72 -0.10 -26.58
N SER A 314 -2.50 0.39 -26.28
CA SER A 314 -1.78 0.08 -25.04
C SER A 314 -2.59 0.47 -23.80
N HIS A 315 -3.20 1.66 -23.81
CA HIS A 315 -4.09 2.13 -22.74
C HIS A 315 -5.27 1.18 -22.54
N SER A 316 -5.94 0.77 -23.62
CA SER A 316 -7.10 -0.13 -23.55
C SER A 316 -6.73 -1.49 -22.95
N GLU A 317 -5.60 -2.08 -23.37
CA GLU A 317 -5.14 -3.36 -22.84
C GLU A 317 -4.65 -3.24 -21.39
N LEU A 318 -3.93 -2.16 -21.05
CA LEU A 318 -3.54 -1.90 -19.67
C LEU A 318 -4.78 -1.74 -18.78
N ALA A 319 -5.76 -0.93 -19.19
CA ALA A 319 -6.99 -0.73 -18.43
C ALA A 319 -7.73 -2.06 -18.14
N LYS A 320 -7.85 -2.95 -19.13
CA LYS A 320 -8.42 -4.30 -18.93
C LYS A 320 -7.63 -5.09 -17.89
N LEU A 321 -6.31 -5.13 -18.04
CA LEU A 321 -5.41 -5.84 -17.12
C LEU A 321 -5.55 -5.34 -15.68
N LEU A 322 -5.71 -4.02 -15.46
CA LEU A 322 -5.83 -3.48 -14.11
C LEU A 322 -7.15 -3.85 -13.41
N THR A 323 -8.18 -4.23 -14.17
CA THR A 323 -9.49 -4.68 -13.61
C THR A 323 -9.50 -6.12 -13.13
N GLU A 324 -8.47 -6.91 -13.45
CA GLU A 324 -8.37 -8.32 -13.11
C GLU A 324 -8.13 -8.52 -11.60
N LYS A 325 -8.93 -9.38 -10.98
CA LYS A 325 -8.92 -9.57 -9.52
C LYS A 325 -7.62 -10.22 -9.05
N GLU A 326 -7.08 -11.12 -9.86
CA GLU A 326 -5.86 -11.87 -9.65
C GLU A 326 -4.61 -10.98 -9.61
N LEU A 327 -4.68 -9.78 -10.21
CA LEU A 327 -3.59 -8.80 -10.27
C LEU A 327 -3.80 -7.61 -9.33
N ARG A 328 -4.77 -7.68 -8.41
CA ARG A 328 -5.12 -6.57 -7.52
C ARG A 328 -3.91 -6.06 -6.74
N ASP A 329 -3.18 -7.00 -6.13
CA ASP A 329 -2.06 -6.75 -5.22
C ASP A 329 -0.70 -6.79 -5.94
N ALA A 330 -0.69 -7.07 -7.26
CA ALA A 330 0.53 -7.12 -8.04
C ALA A 330 1.10 -5.71 -8.28
N LEU A 331 2.41 -5.55 -8.11
CA LEU A 331 3.11 -4.32 -8.46
C LEU A 331 3.08 -4.10 -9.98
N LEU A 332 2.97 -2.84 -10.42
CA LEU A 332 2.98 -2.51 -11.84
C LEU A 332 4.24 -1.71 -12.21
N LEU A 333 5.16 -2.33 -12.93
CA LEU A 333 6.26 -1.63 -13.58
C LEU A 333 5.93 -1.40 -15.05
N ILE A 334 6.03 -0.16 -15.52
CA ILE A 334 5.83 0.18 -16.93
C ILE A 334 7.18 0.54 -17.54
N PHE A 335 7.58 -0.16 -18.58
CA PHE A 335 8.74 0.24 -19.38
C PHE A 335 8.29 1.06 -20.58
N ALA A 336 8.66 2.34 -20.59
CA ALA A 336 8.59 3.21 -21.75
C ALA A 336 9.82 2.92 -22.63
N ASN A 337 9.71 1.88 -23.45
CA ASN A 337 10.84 1.31 -24.20
C ASN A 337 11.08 2.03 -25.53
N LYS A 338 12.27 1.82 -26.11
CA LYS A 338 12.74 2.42 -27.38
C LYS A 338 12.99 3.92 -27.30
N GLN A 339 13.51 4.40 -26.17
CA GLN A 339 13.92 5.80 -25.99
C GLN A 339 15.13 6.18 -26.87
N ASP A 340 15.79 5.21 -27.52
CA ASP A 340 16.85 5.42 -28.52
C ASP A 340 16.31 5.99 -29.85
N VAL A 341 15.01 5.82 -30.12
CA VAL A 341 14.41 6.21 -31.40
C VAL A 341 14.07 7.71 -31.42
N ALA A 342 14.50 8.41 -32.47
CA ALA A 342 14.16 9.81 -32.66
C ALA A 342 12.64 10.02 -32.73
N GLY A 343 12.12 10.95 -31.93
CA GLY A 343 10.69 11.19 -31.81
C GLY A 343 9.95 10.23 -30.86
N ALA A 344 10.68 9.41 -30.09
CA ALA A 344 10.10 8.66 -29.00
C ALA A 344 9.43 9.59 -27.98
N LEU A 345 8.27 9.17 -27.47
CA LEU A 345 7.55 9.85 -26.43
C LEU A 345 8.34 9.83 -25.13
N SER A 346 8.38 10.97 -24.46
CA SER A 346 8.90 11.07 -23.09
C SER A 346 8.07 10.25 -22.11
N VAL A 347 8.66 9.97 -20.94
CA VAL A 347 7.98 9.27 -19.86
C VAL A 347 6.73 10.04 -19.43
N GLU A 348 6.85 11.36 -19.33
CA GLU A 348 5.77 12.29 -18.96
C GLU A 348 4.61 12.22 -19.96
N GLU A 349 4.89 12.26 -21.26
CA GLU A 349 3.87 12.13 -22.31
C GLU A 349 3.15 10.78 -22.25
N ILE A 350 3.90 9.69 -22.02
CA ILE A 350 3.28 8.35 -21.89
C ILE A 350 2.41 8.29 -20.64
N THR A 351 2.85 8.89 -19.52
CA THR A 351 2.06 8.97 -18.29
C THR A 351 0.73 9.66 -18.51
N GLU A 352 0.71 10.77 -19.25
CA GLU A 352 -0.50 11.52 -19.58
C GLU A 352 -1.41 10.75 -20.55
N LEU A 353 -0.84 10.25 -21.67
CA LEU A 353 -1.60 9.54 -22.71
C LEU A 353 -2.21 8.24 -22.20
N LEU A 354 -1.50 7.54 -21.29
CA LEU A 354 -2.03 6.36 -20.60
C LEU A 354 -2.84 6.72 -19.35
N SER A 355 -3.02 8.00 -19.01
CA SER A 355 -3.79 8.44 -17.84
C SER A 355 -3.44 7.69 -16.54
N LEU A 356 -2.15 7.43 -16.31
CA LEU A 356 -1.70 6.46 -15.28
C LEU A 356 -2.12 6.86 -13.87
N HIS A 357 -2.12 8.15 -13.55
CA HIS A 357 -2.58 8.65 -12.24
C HIS A 357 -4.03 8.27 -11.93
N LYS A 358 -4.90 8.27 -12.96
CA LYS A 358 -6.32 7.89 -12.81
C LYS A 358 -6.48 6.38 -12.84
N LEU A 359 -5.82 5.69 -13.78
CA LEU A 359 -5.94 4.25 -13.98
C LEU A 359 -5.35 3.43 -12.83
N CYS A 360 -4.24 3.89 -12.26
CA CYS A 360 -3.50 3.17 -11.22
C CYS A 360 -3.77 3.72 -9.81
N CYS A 361 -4.89 4.43 -9.61
CA CYS A 361 -5.26 4.96 -8.31
C CYS A 361 -5.38 3.84 -7.26
N GLY A 362 -4.67 3.98 -6.14
CA GLY A 362 -4.63 2.97 -5.07
C GLY A 362 -3.72 1.76 -5.33
N ARG A 363 -2.97 1.74 -6.45
CA ARG A 363 -1.97 0.69 -6.75
C ARG A 363 -0.55 1.26 -6.69
N SER A 364 0.42 0.43 -6.31
CA SER A 364 1.84 0.77 -6.42
C SER A 364 2.33 0.54 -7.85
N TRP A 365 2.75 1.62 -8.50
CA TRP A 365 3.23 1.59 -9.88
C TRP A 365 4.43 2.51 -10.10
N TYR A 366 5.21 2.23 -11.13
CA TYR A 366 6.31 3.07 -11.59
C TYR A 366 6.48 2.96 -13.09
N ILE A 367 6.90 4.04 -13.72
CA ILE A 367 7.23 4.08 -15.15
C ILE A 367 8.70 4.44 -15.31
N GLN A 368 9.40 3.70 -16.16
CA GLN A 368 10.82 3.87 -16.41
C GLN A 368 11.06 3.94 -17.92
N GLY A 369 11.66 5.05 -18.37
CA GLY A 369 12.18 5.16 -19.73
C GLY A 369 13.36 4.19 -19.90
N CYS A 370 13.35 3.41 -20.97
CA CYS A 370 14.41 2.44 -21.22
C CYS A 370 14.71 2.23 -22.71
N ASP A 371 15.87 1.65 -22.96
CA ASP A 371 16.25 1.09 -24.25
C ASP A 371 16.71 -0.36 -24.06
N ALA A 372 15.89 -1.29 -24.57
CA ALA A 372 16.16 -2.72 -24.51
C ALA A 372 17.42 -3.16 -25.28
N ARG A 373 17.93 -2.35 -26.23
CA ARG A 373 19.14 -2.67 -27.00
C ARG A 373 20.40 -2.39 -26.19
N SER A 374 20.53 -1.18 -25.66
CA SER A 374 21.67 -0.81 -24.81
C SER A 374 21.57 -1.39 -23.40
N GLY A 375 20.35 -1.62 -22.89
CA GLY A 375 20.09 -2.01 -21.51
C GLY A 375 19.85 -0.83 -20.56
N MET A 376 19.94 0.41 -21.07
CA MET A 376 19.71 1.63 -20.28
C MET A 376 18.29 1.64 -19.70
N GLY A 377 18.16 1.98 -18.41
CA GLY A 377 16.87 2.09 -17.72
C GLY A 377 16.27 0.77 -17.24
N LEU A 378 16.80 -0.40 -17.65
CA LEU A 378 16.21 -1.69 -17.26
C LEU A 378 16.45 -2.03 -15.79
N TYR A 379 17.68 -1.82 -15.31
CA TYR A 379 18.06 -2.14 -13.94
C TYR A 379 17.45 -1.17 -12.93
N GLU A 380 17.19 0.08 -13.32
CA GLU A 380 16.49 1.08 -12.52
C GLU A 380 15.04 0.67 -12.26
N GLY A 381 14.38 0.08 -13.28
CA GLY A 381 13.05 -0.51 -13.14
C GLY A 381 13.05 -1.72 -12.19
N LEU A 382 14.03 -2.62 -12.34
CA LEU A 382 14.19 -3.78 -11.44
C LEU A 382 14.55 -3.36 -10.01
N ASP A 383 15.34 -2.30 -9.83
CA ASP A 383 15.69 -1.74 -8.53
C ASP A 383 14.44 -1.21 -7.81
N TRP A 384 13.56 -0.51 -8.54
CA TRP A 384 12.28 -0.09 -7.99
C TRP A 384 11.44 -1.31 -7.56
N LEU A 385 11.31 -2.34 -8.40
CA LEU A 385 10.59 -3.57 -8.04
C LEU A 385 11.18 -4.22 -6.79
N SER A 386 12.51 -4.34 -6.72
CA SER A 386 13.21 -4.91 -5.57
C SER A 386 12.91 -4.15 -4.27
N ARG A 387 12.97 -2.81 -4.31
CA ARG A 387 12.63 -1.95 -3.18
C ARG A 387 11.16 -2.01 -2.78
N GLN A 388 10.27 -2.38 -3.69
CA GLN A 388 8.84 -2.55 -3.38
C GLN A 388 8.50 -3.92 -2.82
N LEU A 389 9.24 -4.97 -3.19
CA LEU A 389 8.98 -6.34 -2.76
C LEU A 389 9.58 -6.65 -1.38
N VAL A 390 10.77 -6.12 -1.09
CA VAL A 390 11.51 -6.40 0.15
C VAL A 390 11.17 -5.36 1.23
N ALA A 391 10.95 -5.81 2.47
CA ALA A 391 10.78 -4.91 3.61
C ALA A 391 12.08 -4.14 3.91
N ALA A 392 11.97 -2.86 4.28
CA ALA A 392 13.13 -2.04 4.61
C ALA A 392 13.88 -2.63 5.83
N GLY A 393 15.20 -2.82 5.72
CA GLY A 393 16.06 -3.34 6.79
C GLY A 393 16.60 -4.76 6.60
N VAL A 394 16.19 -5.48 5.55
CA VAL A 394 16.65 -6.87 5.27
C VAL A 394 17.74 -6.95 4.19
N LEU A 395 18.11 -5.83 3.58
CA LEU A 395 19.13 -5.78 2.52
C LEU A 395 20.58 -5.95 3.03
N ASP A 396 20.81 -5.89 4.35
CA ASP A 396 22.15 -5.86 4.95
C ASP A 396 22.45 -7.01 5.94
N VAL A 397 21.68 -8.09 5.94
CA VAL A 397 22.05 -9.29 6.70
C VAL A 397 22.79 -10.24 5.76
N ALA A 398 24.07 -9.88 5.53
CA ALA A 398 25.07 -10.70 4.86
C ALA A 398 25.60 -11.81 5.79
#